data_AF-A0A931BXH7-F1
#
_entry.id   AF-A0A931BXH7-F1
#
_cell.length_a   1.000
_cell.length_b   1.000
_cell.length_c   1.000
_cell.angle_alpha   90.00
_cell.angle_beta   90.00
_cell.angle_gamma   90.00
#
_symmetry.space_group_name_H-M   'P 1'
#
loop_
_entity.id
_entity.type
_entity.pdbx_description
1 polymer ?
#
loop_
_entity_poly.entity_id
_entity_poly.type
_entity_poly.pdbx_seq_one_letter_code
_entity_poly.pdbx_strand_id
1 'polypeptide(L)'
;MKRLDNVFDKLMLATGLLLLVWFWAKFPPVPTPDRQEEASYITTDAGYTAKWTHVRPDKGLSPREVIRIQLLALQQNDHHDSGVITVFNFSSPVNRMHLGPINHFRMLVRDPAYSSILNFRKYRTGQLVITGNMAYQLVVITDRDGQQAPFLFILARQTKGKYKGCWMTEGVARMAPQPQSSLV
;
A
#
# COMPACT_ATOMS: atom_id res chain seq x y z
N MET A 1 54.12 -17.41 -4.28
CA MET A 1 52.91 -16.59 -4.53
C MET A 1 51.68 -17.05 -3.73
N LYS A 2 51.79 -17.50 -2.46
CA LYS A 2 50.62 -17.85 -1.60
C LYS A 2 50.43 -16.91 -0.39
N ARG A 3 51.34 -15.95 -0.21
CA ARG A 3 51.40 -15.09 0.98
C ARG A 3 50.72 -13.72 0.77
N LEU A 4 50.61 -13.27 -0.49
CA LEU A 4 49.93 -12.02 -0.85
C LEU A 4 48.40 -12.20 -0.83
N ASP A 5 47.88 -13.31 -1.35
CA ASP A 5 46.43 -13.58 -1.44
C ASP A 5 45.75 -13.59 -0.06
N ASN A 6 46.38 -14.24 0.94
CA ASN A 6 45.89 -14.24 2.32
C ASN A 6 45.87 -12.85 2.98
N VAL A 7 46.73 -11.93 2.51
CA VAL A 7 46.78 -10.55 3.00
C VAL A 7 45.68 -9.73 2.33
N PHE A 8 45.49 -9.89 1.01
CA PHE A 8 44.42 -9.22 0.27
C PHE A 8 43.03 -9.66 0.73
N ASP A 9 42.79 -10.96 0.98
CA ASP A 9 41.52 -11.46 1.50
C ASP A 9 41.20 -10.88 2.88
N LYS A 10 42.19 -10.81 3.77
CA LYS A 10 42.03 -10.17 5.08
C LYS A 10 41.79 -8.67 4.96
N LEU A 11 42.42 -8.00 3.99
CA LEU A 11 42.22 -6.58 3.73
C LEU A 11 40.81 -6.30 3.18
N MET A 12 40.31 -7.14 2.27
CA MET A 12 38.95 -7.05 1.73
C MET A 12 37.89 -7.34 2.79
N LEU A 13 38.13 -8.32 3.66
CA LEU A 13 37.21 -8.64 4.76
C LEU A 13 37.15 -7.48 5.78
N ALA A 14 38.31 -6.92 6.14
CA ALA A 14 38.39 -5.80 7.08
C ALA A 14 37.77 -4.52 6.52
N THR A 15 38.02 -4.21 5.25
CA THR A 15 37.41 -3.05 4.57
C THR A 15 35.91 -3.24 4.38
N GLY A 16 35.46 -4.45 4.02
CA GLY A 16 34.04 -4.80 3.94
C GLY A 16 33.32 -4.63 5.27
N LEU A 17 33.90 -5.10 6.38
CA LEU A 17 33.35 -4.91 7.73
C LEU A 17 33.30 -3.43 8.14
N LEU A 18 34.37 -2.66 7.84
CA LEU A 18 34.39 -1.21 8.09
C LEU A 18 33.30 -0.48 7.30
N LEU A 19 33.12 -0.81 6.03
CA LEU A 19 32.08 -0.23 5.19
C LEU A 19 30.68 -0.63 5.66
N LEU A 20 30.50 -1.86 6.14
CA LEU A 20 29.21 -2.36 6.64
C LEU A 20 28.83 -1.66 7.95
N VAL A 21 29.78 -1.46 8.87
CA VAL A 21 29.60 -0.67 10.10
C VAL A 21 29.32 0.80 9.76
N TRP A 22 30.06 1.37 8.81
CA TRP A 22 29.87 2.75 8.38
C TRP A 22 28.51 2.97 7.71
N PHE A 23 28.07 2.03 6.88
CA PHE A 23 26.74 2.02 6.28
C PHE A 23 25.66 1.88 7.35
N TRP A 24 25.83 1.01 8.35
CA TRP A 24 24.90 0.86 9.48
C TRP A 24 24.78 2.15 10.31
N ALA A 25 25.88 2.88 10.51
CA ALA A 25 25.88 4.17 11.22
C ALA A 25 25.19 5.31 10.45
N LYS A 26 25.01 5.16 9.13
CA LYS A 26 24.30 6.14 8.27
C LYS A 26 22.80 5.86 8.14
N PHE A 27 22.30 4.70 8.57
CA PHE A 27 20.87 4.49 8.74
C PHE A 27 20.44 5.10 10.08
N PRO A 28 19.47 6.02 10.10
CA PRO A 28 18.96 6.57 11.34
C PRO A 28 18.45 5.43 12.24
N PRO A 29 18.50 5.59 13.58
CA PRO A 29 18.01 4.56 14.48
C PRO A 29 16.56 4.22 14.12
N VAL A 30 16.25 2.92 14.16
CA VAL A 30 14.87 2.41 14.15
C VAL A 30 14.03 3.37 14.99
N PRO A 31 12.93 3.94 14.45
CA PRO A 31 12.10 4.85 15.23
C PRO A 31 11.75 4.16 16.54
N THR A 32 12.30 4.70 17.63
CA THR A 32 11.98 4.31 18.98
C THR A 32 10.46 4.44 19.12
N PRO A 33 9.75 3.48 19.72
CA PRO A 33 8.35 3.66 19.99
C PRO A 33 8.22 4.60 21.20
N ASP A 34 8.44 5.90 20.99
CA ASP A 34 7.84 6.96 21.79
C ASP A 34 6.34 6.97 21.54
N ARG A 35 5.73 5.99 22.20
CA ARG A 35 4.32 5.88 22.54
C ARG A 35 3.84 7.22 23.14
N GLN A 36 3.19 8.08 22.34
CA GLN A 36 1.93 8.76 22.69
C GLN A 36 1.36 9.78 21.66
N GLU A 37 2.01 10.10 20.53
CA GLU A 37 1.46 11.14 19.63
C GLU A 37 0.51 10.68 18.50
N GLU A 38 0.39 9.38 18.21
CA GLU A 38 -0.55 8.88 17.16
C GLU A 38 -2.02 8.76 17.62
N ALA A 39 -2.35 9.17 18.86
CA ALA A 39 -3.66 8.96 19.46
C ALA A 39 -4.62 10.18 19.41
N SER A 40 -4.29 11.28 18.73
CA SER A 40 -5.14 12.48 18.70
C SER A 40 -5.51 12.96 17.29
N TYR A 41 -6.38 12.20 16.63
CA TYR A 41 -7.27 12.74 15.59
C TYR A 41 -8.71 12.38 15.93
N ILE A 42 -9.18 12.78 17.11
CA ILE A 42 -10.61 12.90 17.37
C ILE A 42 -10.91 14.39 17.35
N THR A 43 -11.15 14.93 16.16
CA THR A 43 -11.89 16.18 16.04
C THR A 43 -13.35 15.81 16.17
N THR A 44 -13.92 16.13 17.32
CA THR A 44 -15.37 16.28 17.48
C THR A 44 -15.82 17.41 16.58
N ASP A 45 -16.44 17.08 15.45
CA ASP A 45 -17.54 17.89 14.96
C ASP A 45 -18.69 16.98 14.53
N ALA A 46 -19.85 17.27 15.08
CA ALA A 46 -21.03 16.45 15.00
C ALA A 46 -21.77 16.74 13.71
N GLY A 47 -22.03 15.68 12.93
CA GLY A 47 -23.15 15.68 11.98
C GLY A 47 -22.80 15.57 10.51
N TYR A 48 -22.17 14.48 10.08
CA TYR A 48 -22.48 13.87 8.78
C TYR A 48 -22.39 12.33 8.92
N THR A 49 -23.46 11.65 8.55
CA THR A 49 -23.73 10.25 8.86
C THR A 49 -22.75 9.27 8.23
N ALA A 50 -22.19 8.44 9.09
CA ALA A 50 -21.32 7.30 8.86
C ALA A 50 -21.92 6.23 7.94
N LYS A 51 -21.09 5.69 7.03
CA LYS A 51 -21.20 4.27 6.64
C LYS A 51 -19.84 3.59 6.41
N TRP A 52 -18.75 4.36 6.25
CA TRP A 52 -17.41 3.81 5.98
C TRP A 52 -16.31 4.50 6.78
N THR A 53 -16.62 4.93 8.01
CA THR A 53 -15.68 5.64 8.88
C THR A 53 -14.49 4.73 9.21
N HIS A 54 -13.36 4.99 8.56
CA HIS A 54 -12.02 4.45 8.83
C HIS A 54 -11.97 2.96 9.15
N VAL A 55 -12.57 2.13 8.29
CA VAL A 55 -12.52 0.66 8.44
C VAL A 55 -11.07 0.21 8.53
N ARG A 56 -10.81 -0.76 9.41
CA ARG A 56 -9.47 -1.29 9.70
C ARG A 56 -9.35 -2.74 9.24
N PRO A 57 -8.12 -3.23 8.99
CA PRO A 57 -7.88 -4.64 8.68
C PRO A 57 -8.36 -5.55 9.80
N ASP A 58 -9.01 -6.65 9.42
CA ASP A 58 -9.49 -7.68 10.32
C ASP A 58 -9.19 -9.08 9.74
N LYS A 59 -8.98 -10.07 10.61
CA LYS A 59 -8.61 -11.44 10.22
C LYS A 59 -9.76 -12.20 9.56
N GLY A 60 -11.00 -11.80 9.81
CA GLY A 60 -12.20 -12.37 9.22
C GLY A 60 -12.49 -11.88 7.81
N LEU A 61 -11.83 -10.80 7.36
CA LEU A 61 -12.03 -10.27 6.01
C LEU A 61 -11.27 -11.11 4.97
N SER A 62 -11.99 -11.57 3.97
CA SER A 62 -11.42 -12.17 2.76
C SER A 62 -10.72 -11.10 1.89
N PRO A 63 -9.78 -11.48 1.01
CA PRO A 63 -9.14 -10.50 0.12
C PRO A 63 -10.15 -9.81 -0.81
N ARG A 64 -11.24 -10.50 -1.19
CA ARG A 64 -12.34 -9.92 -1.96
C ARG A 64 -13.03 -8.78 -1.20
N GLU A 65 -13.32 -8.99 0.08
CA GLU A 65 -13.95 -7.98 0.93
C GLU A 65 -13.02 -6.81 1.17
N VAL A 66 -11.73 -7.06 1.41
CA VAL A 66 -10.72 -5.98 1.57
C VAL A 66 -10.65 -5.10 0.32
N ILE A 67 -10.63 -5.68 -0.89
CA ILE A 67 -10.65 -4.91 -2.14
C ILE A 67 -11.97 -4.16 -2.29
N ARG A 68 -13.11 -4.81 -2.01
CA ARG A 68 -14.44 -4.19 -2.09
C ARG A 68 -14.58 -2.98 -1.15
N ILE A 69 -14.13 -3.11 0.10
CA ILE A 69 -14.15 -2.02 1.09
C ILE A 69 -13.35 -0.82 0.55
N GLN A 70 -12.14 -1.06 0.05
CA GLN A 70 -11.31 0.01 -0.51
C GLN A 70 -11.95 0.67 -1.73
N LEU A 71 -12.54 -0.09 -2.64
CA LEU A 71 -13.22 0.46 -3.82
C LEU A 71 -14.42 1.32 -3.45
N LEU A 72 -15.26 0.87 -2.52
CA LEU A 72 -16.40 1.64 -2.05
C LEU A 72 -15.97 2.93 -1.33
N ALA A 73 -14.92 2.83 -0.51
CA ALA A 73 -14.35 3.97 0.20
C ALA A 73 -13.80 5.03 -0.76
N LEU A 74 -13.04 4.62 -1.80
CA LEU A 74 -12.51 5.52 -2.82
C LEU A 74 -13.60 6.11 -3.72
N GLN A 75 -14.64 5.31 -4.04
CA GLN A 75 -15.78 5.76 -4.86
C GLN A 75 -16.59 6.87 -4.18
N GLN A 76 -16.62 6.86 -2.84
CA GLN A 76 -17.40 7.78 -2.00
C GLN A 76 -16.48 8.65 -1.14
N ASN A 77 -15.32 9.03 -1.66
CA ASN A 77 -14.36 9.83 -0.91
C ASN A 77 -14.89 11.25 -0.66
N ASP A 78 -15.11 11.58 0.60
CA ASP A 78 -15.56 12.90 1.03
C ASP A 78 -14.43 13.94 1.02
N HIS A 79 -14.77 15.18 1.39
CA HIS A 79 -13.83 16.29 1.48
C HIS A 79 -12.81 16.15 2.62
N HIS A 80 -13.03 15.22 3.57
CA HIS A 80 -12.13 14.91 4.67
C HIS A 80 -11.18 13.74 4.37
N ASP A 81 -11.22 13.20 3.14
CA ASP A 81 -10.43 12.05 2.72
C ASP A 81 -10.74 10.76 3.50
N SER A 82 -11.98 10.57 3.96
CA SER A 82 -12.38 9.37 4.69
C SER A 82 -12.10 8.07 3.90
N GLY A 83 -12.27 8.13 2.58
CA GLY A 83 -11.99 7.03 1.65
C GLY A 83 -10.50 6.72 1.55
N VAL A 84 -9.69 7.77 1.32
CA VAL A 84 -8.23 7.67 1.27
C VAL A 84 -7.65 7.15 2.58
N ILE A 85 -8.12 7.64 3.73
CA ILE A 85 -7.69 7.16 5.05
C ILE A 85 -8.03 5.67 5.23
N THR A 86 -9.20 5.23 4.76
CA THR A 86 -9.58 3.81 4.81
C THR A 86 -8.60 2.95 3.99
N VAL A 87 -8.25 3.35 2.76
CA VAL A 87 -7.25 2.63 1.96
C VAL A 87 -5.88 2.62 2.64
N PHE A 88 -5.48 3.74 3.25
CA PHE A 88 -4.24 3.81 4.02
C PHE A 88 -4.26 2.84 5.22
N ASN A 89 -5.40 2.70 5.91
CA ASN A 89 -5.56 1.73 6.99
C ASN A 89 -5.33 0.28 6.52
N PHE A 90 -5.77 -0.06 5.30
CA PHE A 90 -5.55 -1.37 4.68
C PHE A 90 -4.16 -1.57 4.09
N SER A 91 -3.34 -0.53 3.97
CA SER A 91 -1.97 -0.64 3.45
C SER A 91 -1.07 -1.40 4.42
N SER A 92 -0.39 -2.44 3.94
CA SER A 92 0.51 -3.29 4.73
C SER A 92 1.62 -2.44 5.39
N PRO A 93 2.23 -2.91 6.51
CA PRO A 93 3.37 -2.21 7.09
C PRO A 93 4.50 -1.95 6.08
N VAL A 94 4.75 -2.90 5.17
CA VAL A 94 5.76 -2.77 4.12
C VAL A 94 5.34 -1.72 3.09
N ASN A 95 4.10 -1.76 2.62
CA ASN A 95 3.57 -0.78 1.67
C ASN A 95 3.59 0.64 2.27
N ARG A 96 3.23 0.81 3.54
CA ARG A 96 3.29 2.13 4.22
C ARG A 96 4.70 2.73 4.26
N MET A 97 5.76 1.91 4.31
CA MET A 97 7.14 2.44 4.20
C MET A 97 7.39 3.10 2.84
N HIS A 98 6.72 2.65 1.78
CA HIS A 98 6.83 3.21 0.44
C HIS A 98 5.87 4.40 0.24
N LEU A 99 4.64 4.31 0.75
CA LEU A 99 3.67 5.40 0.67
C LEU A 99 4.05 6.61 1.53
N GLY A 100 4.85 6.40 2.58
CA GLY A 100 5.18 7.44 3.55
C GLY A 100 3.98 7.85 4.43
N PRO A 101 4.06 9.02 5.10
CA PRO A 101 2.99 9.53 5.95
C PRO A 101 1.68 9.75 5.17
N ILE A 102 0.54 9.76 5.87
CA ILE A 102 -0.78 9.94 5.27
C ILE A 102 -0.87 11.17 4.35
N ASN A 103 -0.20 12.27 4.68
CA ASN A 103 -0.20 13.48 3.85
C ASN A 103 0.50 13.27 2.50
N HIS A 104 1.57 12.46 2.46
CA HIS A 104 2.19 12.07 1.21
C HIS A 104 1.26 11.17 0.39
N PHE A 105 0.61 10.20 1.03
CA PHE A 105 -0.37 9.35 0.37
C PHE A 105 -1.54 10.15 -0.23
N ARG A 106 -2.04 11.17 0.48
CA ARG A 106 -3.07 12.10 -0.02
C ARG A 106 -2.66 12.83 -1.30
N MET A 107 -1.38 13.18 -1.44
CA MET A 107 -0.85 13.78 -2.67
C MET A 107 -0.76 12.73 -3.78
N LEU A 108 -0.25 11.53 -3.47
CA LEU A 108 -0.07 10.44 -4.43
C LEU A 108 -1.39 10.04 -5.11
N VAL A 109 -2.47 9.88 -4.34
CA VAL A 109 -3.78 9.49 -4.91
C VAL A 109 -4.42 10.59 -5.78
N ARG A 110 -3.92 11.83 -5.68
CA ARG A 110 -4.37 12.97 -6.49
C ARG A 110 -3.45 13.26 -7.67
N ASP A 111 -2.30 12.60 -7.76
CA ASP A 111 -1.43 12.69 -8.92
C ASP A 111 -2.22 12.33 -10.19
N PRO A 112 -2.00 13.01 -11.34
CA PRO A 112 -2.72 12.72 -12.58
C PRO A 112 -2.68 11.25 -13.01
N ALA A 113 -1.62 10.51 -12.65
CA ALA A 113 -1.54 9.09 -12.94
C ALA A 113 -2.56 8.26 -12.14
N TYR A 114 -3.01 8.72 -10.97
CA TYR A 114 -3.86 7.96 -10.05
C TYR A 114 -5.21 8.60 -9.75
N SER A 115 -5.40 9.90 -10.05
CA SER A 115 -6.59 10.68 -9.67
C SER A 115 -7.92 10.05 -10.09
N SER A 116 -7.94 9.32 -11.21
CA SER A 116 -9.12 8.54 -11.67
C SER A 116 -9.63 7.49 -10.66
N ILE A 117 -8.82 7.12 -9.66
CA ILE A 117 -9.19 6.16 -8.61
C ILE A 117 -10.13 6.77 -7.56
N LEU A 118 -10.26 8.10 -7.51
CA LEU A 118 -11.12 8.81 -6.57
C LEU A 118 -12.46 9.14 -7.21
N ASN A 119 -13.55 8.97 -6.45
CA ASN A 119 -14.87 9.49 -6.79
C ASN A 119 -15.37 9.10 -8.18
N PHE A 120 -14.94 7.93 -8.66
CA PHE A 120 -15.24 7.40 -9.98
C PHE A 120 -16.70 6.99 -10.12
N ARG A 121 -17.18 6.88 -11.35
CA ARG A 121 -18.59 6.60 -11.64
C ARG A 121 -18.96 5.15 -11.38
N LYS A 122 -18.17 4.21 -11.90
CA LYS A 122 -18.40 2.77 -11.75
C LYS A 122 -17.09 1.99 -11.90
N TYR A 123 -17.10 0.72 -11.50
CA TYR A 123 -15.97 -0.19 -11.67
C TYR A 123 -16.44 -1.57 -12.11
N ARG A 124 -15.53 -2.32 -12.71
CA ARG A 124 -15.68 -3.75 -13.04
C ARG A 124 -14.47 -4.51 -12.54
N THR A 125 -14.69 -5.68 -11.96
CA THR A 125 -13.60 -6.52 -11.41
C THR A 125 -13.36 -7.73 -12.30
N GLY A 126 -12.10 -8.05 -12.54
CA GLY A 126 -11.69 -9.34 -13.07
C GLY A 126 -11.74 -10.45 -12.02
N GLN A 127 -11.28 -11.63 -12.43
CA GLN A 127 -11.14 -12.78 -11.52
C GLN A 127 -10.18 -12.45 -10.38
N LEU A 128 -10.56 -12.87 -9.18
CA LEU A 128 -9.68 -12.85 -8.02
C LEU A 128 -8.81 -14.10 -8.05
N VAL A 129 -7.49 -13.91 -8.13
CA VAL A 129 -6.52 -14.99 -8.09
C VAL A 129 -5.86 -15.00 -6.71
N ILE A 130 -5.90 -16.15 -6.02
CA ILE A 130 -5.26 -16.34 -4.72
C ILE A 130 -4.18 -17.40 -4.89
N THR A 131 -2.96 -17.10 -4.46
CA THR A 131 -1.81 -18.02 -4.53
C THR A 131 -1.04 -17.94 -3.22
N GLY A 132 -1.18 -18.98 -2.40
CA GLY A 132 -0.62 -19.00 -1.04
C GLY A 132 -1.16 -17.83 -0.21
N ASN A 133 -0.24 -16.96 0.25
CA ASN A 133 -0.58 -15.77 1.03
C ASN A 133 -0.75 -14.51 0.17
N MET A 134 -0.80 -14.61 -1.15
CA MET A 134 -1.00 -13.48 -2.05
C MET A 134 -2.36 -13.53 -2.72
N ALA A 135 -2.94 -12.36 -2.99
CA ALA A 135 -4.16 -12.23 -3.76
C ALA A 135 -4.03 -11.07 -4.76
N TYR A 136 -4.53 -11.29 -5.98
CA TYR A 136 -4.45 -10.35 -7.09
C TYR A 136 -5.83 -10.16 -7.70
N GLN A 137 -6.20 -8.91 -7.97
CA GLN A 137 -7.42 -8.62 -8.71
C GLN A 137 -7.26 -7.41 -9.62
N LEU A 138 -7.55 -7.61 -10.91
CA LEU A 138 -7.68 -6.49 -11.84
C LEU A 138 -9.02 -5.79 -11.59
N VAL A 139 -8.98 -4.48 -11.48
CA VAL A 139 -10.15 -3.62 -11.38
C VAL A 139 -10.07 -2.58 -12.48
N VAL A 140 -11.09 -2.47 -13.32
CA VAL A 140 -11.17 -1.36 -14.27
C VAL A 140 -12.15 -0.34 -13.75
N ILE A 141 -11.63 0.86 -13.50
CA ILE A 141 -12.39 2.01 -13.04
C ILE A 141 -12.83 2.80 -14.26
N THR A 142 -14.08 3.27 -14.24
CA THR A 142 -14.61 4.26 -15.17
C THR A 142 -14.82 5.54 -14.39
N ASP A 143 -14.07 6.59 -14.73
CA ASP A 143 -14.18 7.89 -14.08
C ASP A 143 -15.47 8.62 -14.47
N ARG A 144 -15.60 9.88 -14.03
CA ARG A 144 -16.80 10.71 -14.28
C ARG A 144 -16.93 11.13 -15.74
N ASP A 145 -15.82 11.26 -16.44
CA ASP A 145 -15.75 11.62 -17.87
C ASP A 145 -15.91 10.39 -18.77
N GLY A 146 -15.99 9.19 -18.18
CA GLY A 146 -16.19 7.93 -18.89
C GLY A 146 -14.89 7.25 -19.32
N GLN A 147 -13.73 7.81 -18.98
CA GLN A 147 -12.44 7.21 -19.28
C GLN A 147 -12.21 5.98 -18.40
N GLN A 148 -11.57 4.97 -18.97
CA GLN A 148 -11.29 3.71 -18.28
C GLN A 148 -9.82 3.59 -17.91
N ALA A 149 -9.58 3.24 -16.65
CA ALA A 149 -8.24 3.01 -16.12
C ALA A 149 -8.19 1.63 -15.41
N PRO A 150 -7.36 0.69 -15.88
CA PRO A 150 -7.14 -0.58 -15.20
C PRO A 150 -6.13 -0.43 -14.05
N PHE A 151 -6.47 -1.02 -12.89
CA PHE A 151 -5.65 -1.08 -11.70
C PHE A 151 -5.53 -2.53 -11.20
N LEU A 152 -4.32 -2.98 -10.93
CA LEU A 152 -4.06 -4.27 -10.29
C LEU A 152 -3.93 -4.07 -8.79
N PHE A 153 -4.88 -4.62 -8.02
CA PHE A 153 -4.79 -4.69 -6.57
C PHE A 153 -3.97 -5.92 -6.17
N ILE A 154 -2.97 -5.70 -5.33
CA ILE A 154 -2.06 -6.73 -4.82
C ILE A 154 -2.18 -6.75 -3.29
N LEU A 155 -2.65 -7.87 -2.75
CA LEU A 155 -2.81 -8.08 -1.32
C LEU A 155 -1.91 -9.21 -0.85
N ALA A 156 -1.44 -9.10 0.39
CA ALA A 156 -0.80 -10.21 1.09
C ALA A 156 -1.44 -10.43 2.46
N ARG A 157 -1.57 -11.71 2.82
CA ARG A 157 -1.94 -12.13 4.16
C ARG A 157 -0.74 -12.01 5.08
N GLN A 158 -0.85 -11.13 6.07
CA GLN A 158 0.26 -10.83 6.97
C GLN A 158 0.54 -12.03 7.88
N THR A 159 1.81 -12.39 8.07
CA THR A 159 2.21 -13.59 8.83
C THR A 159 2.72 -13.27 10.24
N LYS A 160 3.04 -12.00 10.53
CA LYS A 160 3.65 -11.53 11.78
C LYS A 160 3.11 -10.18 12.22
N GLY A 161 3.45 -9.80 13.45
CA GLY A 161 3.09 -8.50 14.05
C GLY A 161 1.59 -8.35 14.34
N LYS A 162 1.17 -7.11 14.62
CA LYS A 162 -0.22 -6.78 15.05
C LYS A 162 -1.29 -7.14 14.02
N TYR A 163 -0.92 -7.25 12.75
CA TYR A 163 -1.82 -7.60 11.65
C TYR A 163 -1.77 -9.07 11.23
N LYS A 164 -1.05 -9.93 11.96
CA LYS A 164 -0.96 -11.37 11.64
C LYS A 164 -2.35 -11.96 11.35
N GLY A 165 -2.52 -12.56 10.17
CA GLY A 165 -3.75 -13.19 9.69
C GLY A 165 -4.65 -12.29 8.86
N CYS A 166 -4.48 -10.96 8.89
CA CYS A 166 -5.25 -10.01 8.08
C CYS A 166 -4.73 -9.98 6.63
N TRP A 167 -5.65 -9.83 5.68
CA TRP A 167 -5.31 -9.44 4.31
C TRP A 167 -5.11 -7.92 4.25
N MET A 168 -4.00 -7.49 3.65
CA MET A 168 -3.63 -6.08 3.54
C MET A 168 -3.05 -5.78 2.16
N THR A 169 -3.18 -4.53 1.71
CA THR A 169 -2.73 -4.07 0.40
C THR A 169 -1.22 -3.89 0.40
N GLU A 170 -0.52 -4.68 -0.41
CA GLU A 170 0.91 -4.51 -0.71
C GLU A 170 1.15 -3.49 -1.82
N GLY A 171 0.18 -3.31 -2.73
CA GLY A 171 0.26 -2.29 -3.76
C GLY A 171 -1.00 -2.19 -4.62
N VAL A 172 -1.14 -1.05 -5.29
CA VAL A 172 -2.14 -0.82 -6.35
C VAL A 172 -1.40 -0.25 -7.55
N ALA A 173 -1.26 -1.04 -8.60
CA ALA A 173 -0.52 -0.64 -9.79
C ALA A 173 -1.49 -0.21 -10.89
N ARG A 174 -1.31 1.00 -11.44
CA ARG A 174 -2.01 1.39 -12.67
C ARG A 174 -1.38 0.62 -13.83
N MET A 175 -2.22 -0.08 -14.58
CA MET A 175 -1.78 -0.81 -15.76
C MET A 175 -1.92 0.09 -16.99
N ALA A 176 -1.02 -0.06 -17.96
CA ALA A 176 -1.26 0.51 -19.27
C ALA A 176 -2.56 -0.07 -19.85
N PRO A 177 -3.36 0.72 -20.59
CA PRO A 177 -4.46 0.18 -21.37
C PRO A 177 -3.90 -0.93 -22.26
N GLN A 178 -4.35 -2.16 -22.06
CA GLN A 178 -4.09 -3.23 -23.02
C GLN A 178 -4.86 -2.87 -24.28
N PRO A 179 -4.21 -2.76 -25.46
CA PRO A 179 -4.95 -2.74 -26.71
C PRO A 179 -5.91 -3.93 -26.69
N GLN A 180 -7.18 -3.72 -27.03
CA GLN A 180 -8.09 -4.84 -27.22
C GLN A 180 -7.45 -5.75 -28.28
N SER A 181 -6.98 -6.92 -27.86
CA SER A 181 -6.63 -7.97 -28.79
C SER A 181 -7.92 -8.36 -29.48
N SER A 182 -8.13 -7.81 -30.67
CA SER A 182 -9.14 -8.27 -31.62
C SER A 182 -8.70 -9.64 -32.12
N LEU A 183 -8.97 -10.67 -31.34
CA LEU A 183 -9.04 -12.03 -31.87
C LEU A 183 -10.47 -12.21 -32.37
N VAL A 184 -10.62 -11.93 -33.66
CA VAL A 184 -11.62 -12.54 -34.55
C VAL A 184 -11.26 -14.02 -34.71
#